data_AF-A0AAW3DE57-F1
#
_entry.id   AF-A0AAW3DE57-F1
#
_cell.length_a   1.000
_cell.length_b   1.000
_cell.length_c   1.000
_cell.angle_alpha   90.00
_cell.angle_beta   90.00
_cell.angle_gamma   90.00
#
_symmetry.space_group_name_H-M   'P 1'
#
loop_
_entity.id
_entity.type
_entity.pdbx_description
1 polymer ?
#
loop_
_entity_poly.entity_id
_entity_poly.type
_entity_poly.pdbx_seq_one_letter_code
_entity_poly.pdbx_strand_id
1 'polypeptide(L)'
;MPSYVQAKMENTGELFLHCGSKVVAGRNSNEQNGAGENASLVVGYHWDISPNTASDIENVSSHFIITLPAYSPLVASVFNAVNQKDVVQELVLNDVDRSSTGGINKILATYTASNGHITDVSFDKSDVEHITISFKFEKIFFDDKTANTSGSIITTNGG
;
A
#
# COMPACT_ATOMS: atom_id res chain seq x y z
N MET A 1 -7.57 5.33 13.21
CA MET A 1 -6.72 4.14 13.26
C MET A 1 -5.62 4.34 12.22
N PRO A 2 -4.33 4.27 12.59
CA PRO A 2 -3.25 4.41 11.61
C PRO A 2 -3.15 3.18 10.72
N SER A 3 -2.86 3.40 9.46
CA SER A 3 -2.55 2.33 8.51
C SER A 3 -1.10 2.45 8.05
N TYR A 4 -0.50 1.31 7.73
CA TYR A 4 0.89 1.21 7.28
C TYR A 4 0.94 0.37 6.02
N VAL A 5 1.76 0.80 5.06
CA VAL A 5 1.90 0.11 3.78
C VAL A 5 3.32 -0.35 3.54
N GLN A 6 3.47 -1.57 3.04
CA GLN A 6 4.70 -2.17 2.54
C GLN A 6 4.46 -2.59 1.10
N ALA A 7 5.47 -2.52 0.23
CA ALA A 7 5.36 -3.01 -1.13
C ALA A 7 6.71 -3.49 -1.63
N LYS A 8 6.72 -4.75 -2.02
CA LYS A 8 7.86 -5.40 -2.65
C LYS A 8 7.74 -5.29 -4.16
N MET A 9 8.77 -4.72 -4.76
CA MET A 9 8.93 -4.57 -6.19
C MET A 9 9.72 -5.75 -6.76
N GLU A 10 9.52 -6.06 -8.04
CA GLU A 10 10.21 -7.16 -8.71
C GLU A 10 11.70 -6.88 -8.89
N ASN A 11 12.06 -5.66 -9.29
CA ASN A 11 13.44 -5.32 -9.65
C ASN A 11 14.10 -4.34 -8.67
N THR A 12 13.32 -3.42 -8.09
CA THR A 12 13.85 -2.30 -7.28
C THR A 12 13.88 -2.54 -5.77
N GLY A 13 13.44 -3.72 -5.30
CA GLY A 13 13.42 -4.07 -3.89
C GLY A 13 12.19 -3.53 -3.17
N GLU A 14 12.34 -2.88 -2.02
CA GLU A 14 11.22 -2.32 -1.25
C GLU A 14 10.87 -0.91 -1.73
N LEU A 15 9.61 -0.68 -2.11
CA LEU A 15 9.15 0.66 -2.53
C LEU A 15 9.23 1.67 -1.39
N PHE A 16 8.91 1.23 -0.17
CA PHE A 16 8.88 2.05 1.05
C PHE A 16 10.10 1.83 1.95
N LEU A 17 11.25 1.50 1.34
CA LEU A 17 12.50 1.23 2.05
C LEU A 17 12.82 2.34 3.09
N HIS A 18 13.06 1.93 4.34
CA HIS A 18 13.34 2.79 5.50
C HIS A 18 12.29 3.87 5.84
N CYS A 19 11.12 3.88 5.20
CA CYS A 19 10.10 4.91 5.42
C CYS A 19 9.49 4.89 6.83
N GLY A 20 9.61 3.78 7.55
CA GLY A 20 9.12 3.64 8.93
C GLY A 20 10.20 3.85 9.99
N SER A 21 11.46 3.97 9.55
CA SER A 21 12.61 4.17 10.43
C SER A 21 12.54 5.52 11.17
N LYS A 22 13.17 5.58 12.35
CA LYS A 22 13.30 6.83 13.11
C LYS A 22 14.04 7.94 12.35
N VAL A 23 14.98 7.58 11.47
CA VAL A 23 15.76 8.53 10.67
C VAL A 23 14.89 9.26 9.65
N VAL A 24 13.97 8.55 9.00
CA VAL A 24 13.12 9.09 7.93
C VAL A 24 11.79 9.63 8.48
N ALA A 25 11.09 8.85 9.29
CA ALA A 25 9.76 9.19 9.77
C ALA A 25 9.77 10.06 11.04
N GLY A 26 10.91 10.21 11.72
CA GLY A 26 11.03 11.01 12.94
C GLY A 26 10.01 10.60 14.01
N ARG A 27 9.10 11.50 14.37
CA ARG A 27 8.04 11.22 15.37
C ARG A 27 6.98 10.22 14.88
N ASN A 28 6.86 10.01 13.58
CA ASN A 28 5.89 9.09 12.98
C ASN A 28 6.44 7.66 12.83
N SER A 29 7.70 7.41 13.20
CA SER A 29 8.32 6.09 13.11
C SER A 29 7.56 5.06 13.93
N ASN A 30 7.34 3.88 13.35
CA ASN A 30 6.79 2.74 14.06
C ASN A 30 7.37 1.45 13.46
N GLU A 31 8.27 0.81 14.21
CA GLU A 31 8.95 -0.41 13.81
C GLU A 31 8.26 -1.67 14.40
N GLN A 32 7.11 -1.49 15.04
CA GLN A 32 6.35 -2.58 15.65
C GLN A 32 5.53 -3.36 14.61
N ASN A 33 4.94 -4.48 15.04
CA ASN A 33 4.11 -5.37 14.23
C ASN A 33 3.05 -4.62 13.39
N GLY A 34 2.83 -5.05 12.15
CA GLY A 34 1.90 -4.40 11.22
C GLY A 34 2.36 -3.04 10.69
N ALA A 35 3.39 -2.45 11.30
CA ALA A 35 4.23 -1.42 10.73
C ALA A 35 5.60 -2.06 10.42
N GLY A 36 6.68 -1.28 10.47
CA GLY A 36 8.02 -1.81 10.24
C GLY A 36 8.93 -0.77 9.62
N GLU A 37 10.23 -1.07 9.60
CA GLU A 37 11.24 -0.16 9.06
C GLU A 37 10.99 0.19 7.59
N ASN A 38 10.52 -0.79 6.79
CA ASN A 38 10.19 -0.63 5.38
C ASN A 38 8.69 -0.37 5.12
N ALA A 39 7.96 0.11 6.13
CA ALA A 39 6.57 0.50 6.00
C ALA A 39 6.42 2.02 6.00
N SER A 40 5.56 2.58 5.16
CA SER A 40 5.20 3.99 5.24
C SER A 40 3.89 4.18 6.00
N LEU A 41 3.78 5.27 6.75
CA LEU A 41 2.51 5.70 7.33
C LEU A 41 1.56 6.14 6.22
N VAL A 42 0.31 5.68 6.28
CA VAL A 42 -0.73 6.06 5.32
C VAL A 42 -1.54 7.25 5.84
N VAL A 43 -1.61 8.31 5.04
CA VAL A 43 -2.43 9.50 5.33
C VAL A 43 -3.86 9.27 4.87
N GLY A 44 -4.05 8.64 3.72
CA GLY A 44 -5.34 8.24 3.18
C GLY A 44 -5.18 7.16 2.12
N TYR A 45 -6.22 6.37 1.90
CA TYR A 45 -6.27 5.43 0.79
C TYR A 45 -7.71 5.26 0.30
N HIS A 46 -7.85 4.82 -0.94
CA HIS A 46 -9.12 4.60 -1.61
C HIS A 46 -9.03 3.39 -2.54
N TRP A 47 -10.03 2.53 -2.49
CA TRP A 47 -10.23 1.45 -3.44
C TRP A 47 -11.48 1.75 -4.27
N ASP A 48 -11.32 1.73 -5.59
CA ASP A 48 -12.42 1.67 -6.54
C ASP A 48 -12.38 0.30 -7.20
N ILE A 49 -13.47 -0.46 -7.02
CA ILE A 49 -13.62 -1.82 -7.54
C ILE A 49 -14.97 -1.89 -8.21
N SER A 50 -14.96 -2.11 -9.53
CA SER A 50 -16.17 -2.18 -10.34
C SER A 50 -16.21 -3.48 -11.14
N PRO A 51 -17.29 -4.28 -11.01
CA PRO A 51 -17.50 -5.40 -11.92
C PRO A 51 -17.73 -4.85 -13.33
N ASN A 52 -17.04 -5.41 -14.33
CA ASN A 52 -17.24 -4.99 -15.72
C ASN A 52 -18.66 -5.36 -16.16
N THR A 53 -19.43 -4.38 -16.62
CA THR A 53 -20.85 -4.54 -16.97
C THR A 53 -21.07 -5.05 -18.39
N ALA A 54 -19.99 -5.23 -19.16
CA ALA A 54 -20.04 -5.65 -20.55
C ALA A 54 -20.20 -7.18 -20.70
N SER A 55 -21.34 -7.76 -20.28
CA SER A 55 -21.86 -9.11 -20.63
C SER A 55 -20.95 -10.36 -20.57
N ASP A 56 -19.67 -10.24 -20.28
CA ASP A 56 -18.74 -11.32 -20.02
C ASP A 56 -18.68 -11.55 -18.51
N ILE A 57 -18.64 -12.83 -18.13
CA ILE A 57 -18.46 -13.31 -16.74
C ILE A 57 -17.09 -12.87 -16.16
N GLU A 58 -16.28 -12.24 -16.99
CA GLU A 58 -14.85 -12.09 -16.82
C GLU A 58 -14.41 -10.63 -17.03
N ASN A 59 -14.35 -9.85 -15.94
CA ASN A 59 -13.28 -8.90 -15.57
C ASN A 59 -13.77 -7.94 -14.47
N VAL A 60 -12.93 -7.72 -13.45
CA VAL A 60 -13.18 -6.72 -12.39
C VAL A 60 -12.17 -5.60 -12.56
N SER A 61 -12.61 -4.35 -12.71
CA SER A 61 -11.69 -3.22 -12.68
C SER A 61 -11.31 -2.93 -11.24
N SER A 62 -10.00 -2.82 -10.97
CA SER A 62 -9.49 -2.37 -9.68
C SER A 62 -8.63 -1.12 -9.85
N HIS A 63 -8.77 -0.19 -8.92
CA HIS A 63 -7.93 0.98 -8.82
C HIS A 63 -7.69 1.28 -7.34
N PHE A 64 -6.42 1.33 -6.94
CA PHE A 64 -6.01 1.62 -5.58
C PHE A 64 -5.23 2.91 -5.54
N ILE A 65 -5.69 3.87 -4.77
CA ILE A 65 -5.02 5.16 -4.59
C ILE A 65 -4.55 5.23 -3.14
N ILE A 66 -3.28 5.57 -2.92
CA ILE A 66 -2.72 5.75 -1.59
C ILE A 66 -1.98 7.07 -1.49
N THR A 67 -2.20 7.79 -0.39
CA THR A 67 -1.54 9.05 -0.07
C THR A 67 -0.65 8.87 1.16
N LEU A 68 0.61 9.29 1.02
CA LEU A 68 1.69 9.06 1.98
C LEU A 68 2.45 10.37 2.22
N PRO A 69 3.17 10.51 3.35
CA PRO A 69 4.17 11.55 3.49
C PRO A 69 5.22 11.41 2.39
N ALA A 70 5.59 12.51 1.73
CA ALA A 70 6.59 12.52 0.66
C ALA A 70 8.02 12.39 1.19
N TYR A 71 8.33 11.29 1.89
CA TYR A 71 9.69 11.02 2.34
C TYR A 71 10.65 10.98 1.16
N SER A 72 11.80 11.66 1.26
CA SER A 72 12.81 11.68 0.21
C SER A 72 13.20 10.29 -0.34
N PRO A 73 13.42 9.24 0.48
CA PRO A 73 13.67 7.90 -0.06
C PRO A 73 12.48 7.34 -0.84
N LEU A 74 11.25 7.58 -0.40
CA LEU A 74 10.03 7.15 -1.12
C LEU A 74 9.94 7.82 -2.49
N VAL A 75 10.17 9.13 -2.57
CA VAL A 75 10.13 9.87 -3.83
C VAL A 75 11.12 9.26 -4.84
N ALA A 76 12.35 8.98 -4.40
CA ALA A 76 13.37 8.36 -5.24
C ALA A 76 12.99 6.94 -5.67
N SER A 77 12.49 6.11 -4.75
CA SER A 77 12.04 4.75 -5.06
C SER A 77 10.90 4.73 -6.09
N VAL A 78 9.92 5.62 -5.96
CA VAL A 78 8.80 5.74 -6.90
C VAL A 78 9.30 6.17 -8.28
N PHE A 79 10.22 7.13 -8.37
CA PHE A 79 10.80 7.53 -9.66
C PHE A 79 11.52 6.37 -10.35
N ASN A 80 12.26 5.57 -9.59
CA ASN A 80 12.93 4.39 -10.13
C ASN A 80 11.93 3.33 -10.60
N ALA A 81 10.92 3.02 -9.79
CA ALA A 81 9.88 2.06 -10.12
C ALA A 81 9.10 2.46 -11.39
N VAL A 82 8.71 3.73 -11.50
CA VAL A 82 8.02 4.24 -12.69
C VAL A 82 8.91 4.20 -13.93
N ASN A 83 10.18 4.64 -13.82
CA ASN A 83 11.12 4.63 -14.94
C ASN A 83 11.39 3.22 -15.48
N GLN A 84 11.43 2.23 -14.58
CA GLN A 84 11.65 0.82 -14.94
C GLN A 84 10.36 0.08 -15.31
N LYS A 85 9.19 0.72 -15.17
CA LYS A 85 7.87 0.07 -15.27
C LYS A 85 7.79 -1.17 -14.38
N ASP A 86 8.36 -1.06 -13.19
CA ASP A 86 8.55 -2.18 -12.27
C ASP A 86 7.21 -2.74 -11.79
N VAL A 87 7.19 -4.03 -11.51
CA VAL A 87 6.01 -4.74 -11.03
C VAL A 87 6.01 -4.72 -9.51
N VAL A 88 4.88 -4.36 -8.92
CA VAL A 88 4.63 -4.55 -7.49
C VAL A 88 4.25 -6.01 -7.29
N GLN A 89 5.20 -6.84 -6.84
CA GLN A 89 4.95 -8.26 -6.58
C GLN A 89 3.88 -8.42 -5.49
N GLU A 90 4.02 -7.63 -4.43
CA GLU A 90 3.12 -7.67 -3.28
C GLU A 90 3.05 -6.28 -2.64
N LEU A 91 1.85 -5.82 -2.33
CA LEU A 91 1.56 -4.68 -1.47
C LEU A 91 0.75 -5.17 -0.28
N VAL A 92 1.21 -4.82 0.92
CA VAL A 92 0.53 -5.14 2.19
C VAL A 92 0.17 -3.83 2.87
N LEU A 93 -1.13 -3.59 3.06
CA LEU A 93 -1.65 -2.48 3.87
C LEU A 93 -2.27 -3.05 5.14
N ASN A 94 -1.75 -2.63 6.29
CA ASN A 94 -2.24 -3.05 7.60
C ASN A 94 -2.90 -1.89 8.32
N ASP A 95 -4.13 -2.11 8.76
CA ASP A 95 -4.79 -1.28 9.74
C ASP A 95 -4.41 -1.77 11.13
N VAL A 96 -3.83 -0.88 11.95
CA VAL A 96 -3.30 -1.28 13.27
C VAL A 96 -3.93 -0.51 14.42
N ASP A 97 -4.25 -1.23 15.47
CA ASP A 97 -4.46 -0.65 16.80
C ASP A 97 -3.11 -0.48 17.48
N ARG A 98 -2.73 0.78 17.72
CA ARG A 98 -1.45 1.09 18.36
C ARG A 98 -1.54 0.71 19.82
N SER A 99 -0.64 -0.16 20.24
CA SER A 99 -0.48 -0.44 21.67
C SER A 99 0.01 0.80 22.42
N SER A 100 -0.31 0.87 23.71
CA SER A 100 0.32 1.84 24.61
C SER A 100 1.84 1.63 24.66
N THR A 101 2.58 2.66 25.07
CA THR A 101 4.05 2.72 25.08
C THR A 101 4.73 1.40 25.44
N GLY A 102 5.44 0.80 24.46
CA GLY A 102 6.22 -0.43 24.64
C GLY A 102 5.49 -1.75 24.35
N GLY A 103 4.19 -1.71 24.04
CA GLY A 103 3.44 -2.91 23.64
C GLY A 103 3.69 -3.31 22.18
N ILE A 104 3.02 -4.35 21.72
CA ILE A 104 3.02 -4.78 20.32
C ILE A 104 1.71 -4.32 19.68
N ASN A 105 1.79 -3.60 18.56
CA ASN A 105 0.63 -3.26 17.74
C ASN A 105 -0.21 -4.51 17.41
N LYS A 106 -1.53 -4.36 17.48
CA LYS A 106 -2.46 -5.37 17.00
C LYS A 106 -2.87 -5.02 15.57
N ILE A 107 -2.65 -5.94 14.62
CA ILE A 107 -3.19 -5.81 13.27
C ILE A 107 -4.68 -6.13 13.35
N LEU A 108 -5.52 -5.17 12.93
CA LEU A 108 -6.97 -5.31 12.92
C LEU A 108 -7.48 -5.77 11.56
N ALA A 109 -6.88 -5.26 10.48
CA ALA A 109 -7.15 -5.73 9.13
C ALA A 109 -5.91 -5.68 8.25
N THR A 110 -5.87 -6.53 7.24
CA THR A 110 -4.80 -6.60 6.24
C THR A 110 -5.40 -6.63 4.84
N TYR A 111 -4.94 -5.73 3.98
CA TYR A 111 -5.13 -5.81 2.54
C TYR A 111 -3.82 -6.31 1.92
N THR A 112 -3.91 -7.35 1.12
CA THR A 112 -2.78 -7.88 0.35
C THR A 112 -3.14 -7.81 -1.13
N ALA A 113 -2.35 -7.09 -1.91
CA ALA A 113 -2.53 -7.00 -3.35
C ALA A 113 -1.27 -7.46 -4.07
N SER A 114 -1.40 -8.20 -5.17
CA SER A 114 -0.24 -8.76 -5.89
C SER A 114 -0.33 -8.56 -7.39
N ASN A 115 0.84 -8.62 -8.04
CA ASN A 115 1.07 -8.36 -9.45
C ASN A 115 0.43 -7.02 -9.87
N GLY A 116 0.94 -5.95 -9.30
CA GLY A 116 0.44 -4.61 -9.56
C GLY A 116 1.38 -3.73 -10.37
N HIS A 117 0.84 -2.64 -10.87
CA HIS A 117 1.60 -1.59 -11.55
C HIS A 117 1.21 -0.22 -11.01
N ILE A 118 2.20 0.65 -10.88
CA ILE A 118 1.97 2.09 -10.68
C ILE A 118 1.38 2.64 -11.99
N THR A 119 0.25 3.32 -11.87
CA THR A 119 -0.52 3.89 -13.00
C THR A 119 -0.52 5.41 -13.04
N ASP A 120 -0.39 6.04 -11.88
CA ASP A 120 -0.26 7.48 -11.75
C ASP A 120 0.50 7.83 -10.46
N VAL A 121 1.21 8.96 -10.49
CA VAL A 121 1.88 9.51 -9.30
C VAL A 121 1.70 11.02 -9.31
N SER A 122 1.21 11.56 -8.20
CA SER A 122 1.14 13.00 -7.98
C SER A 122 1.86 13.40 -6.71
N PHE A 123 2.49 14.57 -6.77
CA PHE A 123 3.22 15.18 -5.65
C PHE A 123 2.58 16.51 -5.34
N ASP A 124 2.13 16.69 -4.10
CA ASP A 124 1.65 17.97 -3.61
C ASP A 124 2.62 18.51 -2.56
N LYS A 125 3.18 19.67 -2.85
CA LYS A 125 4.02 20.45 -1.95
C LYS A 125 3.19 21.60 -1.38
N SER A 126 2.13 21.25 -0.68
CA SER A 126 1.38 22.16 0.19
C SER A 126 1.99 22.14 1.61
N ASP A 127 1.31 22.70 2.62
CA ASP A 127 1.83 22.84 4.00
C ASP A 127 2.39 21.55 4.62
N VAL A 128 1.99 20.39 4.09
CA VAL A 128 2.60 19.08 4.37
C VAL A 128 2.86 18.39 3.03
N GLU A 129 4.10 17.96 2.79
CA GLU A 129 4.49 17.31 1.54
C GLU A 129 3.89 15.90 1.47
N HIS A 130 3.04 15.68 0.46
CA HIS A 130 2.39 14.39 0.23
C HIS A 130 2.72 13.85 -1.17
N ILE A 131 2.81 12.54 -1.25
CA ILE A 131 2.85 11.78 -2.50
C ILE A 131 1.59 10.91 -2.57
N THR A 132 0.89 10.96 -3.69
CA THR A 132 -0.22 10.07 -3.99
C THR A 132 0.17 9.14 -5.13
N ILE A 133 0.01 7.85 -4.92
CA ILE A 133 0.37 6.80 -5.88
C ILE A 133 -0.88 5.99 -6.19
N SER A 134 -1.16 5.83 -7.49
CA SER A 134 -2.28 5.05 -7.98
C SER A 134 -1.77 3.73 -8.56
N PHE A 135 -2.42 2.63 -8.21
CA PHE A 135 -2.06 1.28 -8.62
C PHE A 135 -3.25 0.55 -9.25
N LYS A 136 -2.91 -0.45 -10.07
CA LYS A 136 -3.82 -1.54 -10.45
C LYS A 136 -3.19 -2.86 -10.08
N PHE A 137 -3.99 -3.82 -9.63
CA PHE A 137 -3.53 -5.14 -9.19
C PHE A 137 -4.37 -6.26 -9.80
N GLU A 138 -3.72 -7.39 -10.09
CA GLU A 138 -4.38 -8.62 -10.56
C GLU A 138 -5.17 -9.34 -9.47
N LYS A 139 -4.67 -9.30 -8.24
CA LYS A 139 -5.25 -10.04 -7.11
C LYS A 139 -5.26 -9.15 -5.88
N ILE A 140 -6.39 -9.14 -5.18
CA ILE A 140 -6.58 -8.40 -3.93
C ILE A 140 -7.23 -9.35 -2.93
N PHE A 141 -6.68 -9.39 -1.71
CA PHE A 141 -7.19 -10.14 -0.57
C PHE A 141 -7.38 -9.18 0.59
N PHE A 142 -8.49 -9.33 1.30
CA PHE A 142 -8.79 -8.60 2.52
C PHE A 142 -9.04 -9.59 3.66
N ASP A 143 -8.39 -9.36 4.79
CA ASP A 143 -8.53 -10.13 6.02
C ASP A 143 -8.88 -9.18 7.18
N ASP A 144 -10.09 -9.31 7.72
CA ASP A 144 -10.54 -8.62 8.92
C ASP A 144 -10.44 -9.55 10.13
N LYS A 145 -9.45 -9.26 10.98
CA LYS A 145 -9.15 -10.03 12.20
C LYS A 145 -10.06 -9.65 13.36
N THR A 146 -10.85 -8.60 13.22
CA THR A 146 -11.82 -8.16 14.23
C THR A 146 -13.11 -8.95 14.09
N ALA A 147 -13.64 -9.07 12.87
CA ALA A 147 -14.84 -9.86 12.58
C ALA A 147 -14.55 -11.32 12.20
N ASN A 148 -13.29 -11.70 12.00
CA ASN A 148 -12.86 -12.99 11.44
C ASN A 148 -13.51 -13.26 10.07
N THR A 149 -13.50 -12.26 9.20
CA THR A 149 -14.02 -12.36 7.84
C THR A 149 -12.91 -12.07 6.84
N SER A 150 -12.99 -12.69 5.66
CA SER A 150 -12.05 -12.43 4.58
C SER A 150 -12.73 -12.46 3.22
N GLY A 151 -12.10 -11.84 2.24
CA GLY A 151 -12.57 -11.80 0.86
C GLY A 151 -11.41 -11.69 -0.11
N SER A 152 -11.60 -12.20 -1.33
CA SER A 152 -10.62 -12.08 -2.41
C SER A 152 -11.29 -11.68 -3.71
N ILE A 153 -10.52 -10.97 -4.54
CA ILE A 153 -10.91 -10.60 -5.90
C ILE A 153 -9.73 -10.91 -6.82
N ILE A 154 -10.04 -11.52 -7.95
CA ILE A 154 -9.14 -11.69 -9.08
C ILE A 154 -9.68 -10.79 -10.19
N THR A 155 -8.86 -9.85 -10.67
CA THR A 155 -9.29 -8.77 -11.56
C THR A 155 -9.07 -9.09 -13.02
N THR A 156 -8.11 -9.99 -13.30
CA THR A 156 -7.88 -10.61 -14.61
C THR A 156 -8.25 -12.08 -14.54
N ASN A 157 -9.13 -12.53 -15.42
CA ASN A 157 -9.29 -13.99 -15.58
C ASN A 157 -8.00 -14.53 -16.18
N GLY A 158 -7.49 -15.61 -15.59
CA GLY A 158 -6.34 -16.30 -16.17
C GLY A 158 -6.71 -16.76 -17.58
N GLY A 159 -6.14 -16.09 -18.59
CA GLY A 159 -6.35 -16.37 -20.01
C GLY A 159 -5.56 -15.43 -20.90
#